data_AF-A0A7S4SZ46-F1
#
_entry.id   AF-A0A7S4SZ46-F1
#
_cell.length_a   1.000
_cell.length_b   1.000
_cell.length_c   1.000
_cell.angle_alpha   90.00
_cell.angle_beta   90.00
_cell.angle_gamma   90.00
#
_symmetry.space_group_name_H-M   'P 1'
#
loop_
_entity.id
_entity.type
_entity.pdbx_description
1 polymer ?
#
loop_
_entity_poly.entity_id
_entity_poly.type
_entity_poly.pdbx_seq_one_letter_code
_entity_poly.pdbx_strand_id
1 'polypeptide(L)'
;ANTGDCNGDCPGHSAQRQLVAVSELARVLESDTLRKYVHPKDVLPEFKWAVPELLSCLAQAPNSELKAVVLPCLPPRGSSTAQWYQHFRDTAVSSYHYFGTAAFGTVVEGSDFRVKGVDNLHVIDASVFPRPTRVNPQCTIMALGHYLGRRLAKKTEASRLDVAVGGKDPRKLARRSESGRPHHPYTRALRWVWTHR
;
A
#
# COMPACT_ATOMS: atom_id res chain seq x y z
N ALA A 1 -15.60 33.91 -5.60
CA ALA A 1 -15.47 34.02 -4.14
C ALA A 1 -16.37 32.98 -3.48
N ASN A 2 -15.78 31.88 -3.02
CA ASN A 2 -16.22 31.16 -1.83
C ASN A 2 -15.06 30.25 -1.41
N THR A 3 -14.08 30.86 -0.75
CA THR A 3 -12.99 30.18 -0.06
C THR A 3 -13.58 29.58 1.22
N GLY A 4 -14.31 28.47 1.08
CA GLY A 4 -14.68 27.65 2.21
C GLY A 4 -13.42 27.12 2.87
N ASP A 5 -13.29 27.41 4.16
CA ASP A 5 -12.16 27.05 5.01
C ASP A 5 -12.01 25.52 5.08
N CYS A 6 -11.16 24.98 4.21
CA CYS A 6 -10.83 23.56 4.14
C CYS A 6 -9.77 23.24 5.21
N ASN A 7 -10.22 22.88 6.42
CA ASN A 7 -9.35 22.29 7.44
C ASN A 7 -8.89 20.88 6.99
N GLY A 8 -7.78 20.81 6.25
CA GLY A 8 -6.92 19.64 6.19
C GLY A 8 -6.68 19.02 4.82
N ASP A 9 -7.71 18.84 3.98
CA ASP A 9 -7.55 18.18 2.67
C ASP A 9 -8.57 18.67 1.64
N CYS A 10 -8.28 19.83 1.06
CA CYS A 10 -8.97 20.33 -0.12
C CYS A 10 -8.34 19.66 -1.38
N PRO A 11 -9.12 19.12 -2.34
CA PRO A 11 -8.57 18.46 -3.54
C PRO A 11 -7.56 19.30 -4.33
N GLY A 12 -7.80 20.62 -4.43
CA GLY A 12 -6.90 21.58 -5.06
C GLY A 12 -5.59 21.84 -4.30
N HIS A 13 -5.58 21.69 -2.98
CA HIS A 13 -4.37 21.79 -2.17
C HIS A 13 -3.44 20.58 -2.37
N SER A 14 -3.97 19.39 -2.65
CA SER A 14 -3.15 18.21 -2.91
C SER A 14 -2.39 18.32 -4.25
N ALA A 15 -3.07 18.77 -5.31
CA ALA A 15 -2.47 18.93 -6.64
C ALA A 15 -1.41 20.04 -6.66
N GLN A 16 -1.65 21.15 -5.96
CA GLN A 16 -0.67 22.23 -5.87
C GLN A 16 0.57 21.82 -5.05
N ARG A 17 0.40 21.02 -3.98
CA ARG A 17 1.53 20.43 -3.23
C ARG A 17 2.33 19.44 -4.09
N GLN A 18 1.65 18.62 -4.89
CA GLN A 18 2.31 17.70 -5.83
C GLN A 18 3.08 18.46 -6.92
N LEU A 19 2.49 19.53 -7.47
CA LEU A 19 3.16 20.42 -8.43
C LEU A 19 4.46 20.98 -7.86
N VAL A 20 4.41 21.55 -6.65
CA VAL A 20 5.58 22.10 -5.96
C VAL A 20 6.65 21.02 -5.71
N ALA A 21 6.23 19.83 -5.30
CA ALA A 21 7.15 18.72 -5.06
C ALA A 21 7.87 18.27 -6.35
N VAL A 22 7.14 18.17 -7.47
CA VAL A 22 7.72 17.80 -8.78
C VAL A 22 8.64 18.89 -9.30
N SER A 23 8.27 20.18 -9.16
CA SER A 23 9.14 21.28 -9.57
C SER A 23 10.43 21.36 -8.73
N GLU A 24 10.34 21.12 -7.43
CA GLU A 24 11.52 21.07 -6.56
C GLU A 24 12.41 19.86 -6.86
N LEU A 25 11.82 18.69 -7.18
CA LEU A 25 12.59 17.53 -7.60
C LEU A 25 13.38 17.83 -8.88
N ALA A 26 12.77 18.46 -9.87
CA ALA A 26 13.46 18.88 -11.10
C ALA A 26 14.64 19.81 -10.78
N ARG A 27 14.44 20.78 -9.88
CA ARG A 27 15.50 21.69 -9.42
C ARG A 27 16.63 20.96 -8.70
N VAL A 28 16.32 19.97 -7.86
CA VAL A 28 17.30 19.18 -7.12
C VAL A 28 18.13 18.30 -8.06
N LEU A 29 17.50 17.67 -9.05
CA LEU A 29 18.19 16.86 -10.06
C LEU A 29 19.23 17.66 -10.86
N GLU A 30 19.01 18.96 -11.03
CA GLU A 30 19.91 19.86 -11.76
C GLU A 30 20.96 20.53 -10.88
N SER A 31 20.94 20.28 -9.57
CA SER A 31 21.88 20.89 -8.63
C SER A 31 23.31 20.35 -8.80
N ASP A 32 24.30 21.20 -8.49
CA ASP A 32 25.71 20.81 -8.47
C ASP A 32 25.99 19.63 -7.53
N THR A 33 25.20 19.51 -6.45
CA THR A 33 25.27 18.40 -5.49
C THR A 33 25.00 17.04 -6.13
N LEU A 34 23.99 16.97 -7.01
CA LEU A 34 23.62 15.72 -7.69
C LEU A 34 24.35 15.52 -9.02
N ARG A 35 25.08 16.52 -9.51
CA ARG A 35 25.84 16.47 -10.77
C ARG A 35 26.72 15.23 -10.92
N LYS A 36 27.31 14.73 -9.83
CA LYS A 36 28.15 13.51 -9.83
C LYS A 36 27.39 12.19 -9.93
N TYR A 37 26.07 12.19 -9.70
CA TYR A 37 25.19 11.02 -9.78
C TYR A 37 24.34 11.03 -11.05
N VAL A 38 24.23 12.20 -11.69
CA VAL A 38 23.49 12.42 -12.93
C VAL A 38 24.51 12.35 -14.08
N HIS A 39 24.86 11.13 -14.48
CA HIS A 39 25.73 10.92 -15.63
C HIS A 39 24.92 10.96 -16.93
N PRO A 40 25.45 11.60 -17.98
CA PRO A 40 24.98 11.37 -19.33
C PRO A 40 24.94 9.87 -19.59
N LYS A 41 23.77 9.35 -19.98
CA LYS A 41 23.73 8.02 -20.58
C LYS A 41 23.94 8.23 -22.08
N ASP A 42 25.08 7.80 -22.57
CA ASP A 42 25.32 7.75 -24.01
C ASP A 42 24.26 6.85 -24.65
N VAL A 43 23.65 7.39 -25.71
CA VAL A 43 22.79 6.71 -26.68
C VAL A 43 21.39 6.30 -26.16
N LEU A 44 20.39 7.15 -26.44
CA LEU A 44 19.08 6.59 -26.78
C LEU A 44 19.21 5.98 -28.19
N PRO A 45 18.90 4.70 -28.40
CA PRO A 45 18.88 4.14 -29.75
C PRO A 45 17.92 4.96 -30.62
N GLU A 46 18.30 5.28 -31.86
CA GLU A 46 17.41 5.94 -32.81
C GLU A 46 16.11 5.13 -32.93
N PHE A 47 15.03 5.66 -32.34
CA PHE A 47 13.76 4.98 -32.33
C PHE A 47 13.09 5.14 -33.70
N LYS A 48 13.11 4.06 -34.50
CA LYS A 48 12.45 4.00 -35.82
C LYS A 48 10.92 3.87 -35.78
N TRP A 49 10.30 3.92 -34.60
CA TRP A 49 8.85 3.83 -34.42
C TRP A 49 8.29 5.16 -33.93
N ALA A 50 7.04 5.46 -34.29
CA ALA A 50 6.34 6.64 -33.80
C ALA A 50 6.25 6.59 -32.28
N VAL A 51 6.98 7.49 -31.62
CA VAL A 51 7.01 7.60 -30.15
C VAL A 51 5.65 8.13 -29.67
N PRO A 52 4.92 7.43 -28.78
CA PRO A 52 3.68 7.89 -28.21
C PRO A 52 3.88 9.27 -27.60
N GLU A 53 2.84 10.10 -27.62
CA GLU A 53 2.90 11.49 -27.15
C GLU A 53 3.46 11.61 -25.72
N LEU A 54 3.15 10.61 -24.88
CA LEU A 54 3.64 10.44 -23.52
C LEU A 54 5.18 10.38 -23.38
N LEU A 55 5.85 9.96 -24.46
CA LEU A 55 7.31 9.74 -24.56
C LEU A 55 7.98 10.75 -25.52
N SER A 56 7.25 11.76 -25.99
CA SER A 56 7.72 12.71 -27.02
C SER A 56 9.02 13.46 -26.67
N CYS A 57 9.32 13.65 -25.38
CA CYS A 57 10.58 14.23 -24.91
C CYS A 57 11.83 13.38 -25.25
N LEU A 58 11.66 12.08 -25.50
CA LEU A 58 12.75 11.22 -25.98
C LEU A 58 13.17 11.57 -27.41
N ALA A 59 12.25 12.11 -28.23
CA ALA A 59 12.52 12.53 -29.61
C ALA A 59 13.00 13.99 -29.70
N GLN A 60 12.76 14.80 -28.67
CA GLN A 60 13.17 16.21 -28.61
C GLN A 60 14.56 16.41 -27.97
N ALA A 61 15.16 15.35 -27.42
CA ALA A 61 16.54 15.41 -26.97
C ALA A 61 17.44 15.58 -28.20
N PRO A 62 18.14 16.72 -28.35
CA PRO A 62 19.20 16.82 -29.35
C PRO A 62 20.25 15.74 -29.03
N ASN A 63 21.17 15.48 -29.94
CA ASN A 63 22.35 14.61 -29.74
C ASN A 63 23.32 15.10 -28.63
N SER A 64 22.81 15.74 -27.58
CA SER A 64 23.49 16.22 -26.38
C SER A 64 22.98 15.44 -25.16
N GLU A 65 23.89 14.70 -24.54
CA GLU A 65 23.85 14.18 -23.16
C GLU A 65 22.53 14.37 -22.39
N LEU A 66 21.64 13.37 -22.45
CA LEU A 66 20.46 13.30 -21.59
C LEU A 66 20.88 13.05 -20.14
N LYS A 67 20.77 14.08 -19.31
CA LYS A 67 21.07 14.03 -17.87
C LYS A 67 20.01 13.22 -17.11
N ALA A 68 18.73 13.45 -17.38
CA ALA A 68 17.64 12.72 -16.79
C ALA A 68 16.40 12.76 -17.71
N VAL A 69 15.72 11.62 -17.83
CA VAL A 69 14.38 11.54 -18.45
C VAL A 69 13.39 11.25 -17.33
N VAL A 70 12.36 12.08 -17.23
CA VAL A 70 11.17 11.80 -16.43
C VAL A 70 10.07 11.37 -17.39
N LEU A 71 9.49 10.21 -17.13
CA LEU A 71 8.33 9.70 -17.87
C LEU A 71 7.12 9.64 -16.94
N PRO A 72 5.93 10.08 -17.40
CA PRO A 72 5.70 10.70 -18.70
C PRO A 72 6.35 12.08 -18.82
N CYS A 73 6.57 12.52 -20.06
CA CYS A 73 7.28 13.77 -20.33
C CYS A 73 6.57 14.95 -19.67
N LEU A 74 7.30 15.67 -18.81
CA LEU A 74 6.74 16.80 -18.07
C LEU A 74 6.46 18.00 -19.01
N PRO A 75 5.45 18.84 -18.71
CA PRO A 75 5.24 20.09 -19.41
C PRO A 75 6.49 20.99 -19.42
N PRO A 76 6.72 21.79 -20.50
CA PRO A 76 7.87 22.69 -20.59
C PRO A 76 7.96 23.68 -19.42
N ARG A 77 9.18 24.14 -19.12
CA ARG A 77 9.41 25.22 -18.14
C ARG A 77 8.65 26.48 -18.59
N GLY A 78 7.88 27.07 -17.68
CA GLY A 78 7.01 28.22 -17.98
C GLY A 78 5.57 27.85 -18.34
N SER A 79 5.23 26.56 -18.41
CA SER A 79 3.83 26.12 -18.56
C SER A 79 2.97 26.65 -17.41
N SER A 80 1.76 27.10 -17.73
CA SER A 80 0.79 27.59 -16.76
C SER A 80 0.34 26.49 -15.79
N THR A 81 -0.17 26.88 -14.62
CA THR A 81 -0.76 25.94 -13.64
C THR A 81 -1.88 25.09 -14.26
N ALA A 82 -2.65 25.65 -15.20
CA ALA A 82 -3.71 24.92 -15.90
C ALA A 82 -3.15 23.80 -16.78
N GLN A 83 -2.06 24.04 -17.51
CA GLN A 83 -1.39 23.02 -18.33
C GLN A 83 -0.81 21.90 -17.47
N TRP A 84 -0.18 22.25 -16.34
CA TRP A 84 0.29 21.26 -15.37
C TRP A 84 -0.83 20.41 -14.79
N TYR A 85 -1.94 21.05 -14.42
CA TYR A 85 -3.09 20.35 -13.87
C TYR A 85 -3.73 19.40 -14.88
N GLN A 86 -3.84 19.81 -16.15
CA GLN A 86 -4.30 18.94 -17.21
C GLN A 86 -3.35 17.76 -17.43
N HIS A 87 -2.05 18.00 -17.49
CA HIS A 87 -1.05 16.94 -17.58
C HIS A 87 -1.17 15.93 -16.43
N PHE A 88 -1.32 16.38 -15.18
CA PHE A 88 -1.53 15.47 -14.06
C PHE A 88 -2.81 14.65 -14.18
N ARG A 89 -3.91 15.22 -14.68
CA ARG A 89 -5.14 14.45 -14.92
C ARG A 89 -4.95 13.36 -15.96
N ASP A 90 -4.23 13.66 -17.03
CA ASP A 90 -4.04 12.75 -18.16
C ASP A 90 -3.03 11.64 -17.85
N THR A 91 -2.15 11.87 -16.88
CA THR A 91 -1.02 10.98 -16.58
C THR A 91 -1.06 10.31 -15.22
N ALA A 92 -1.88 10.81 -14.28
CA ALA A 92 -1.98 10.23 -12.96
C ALA A 92 -2.51 8.79 -13.05
N VAL A 93 -1.71 7.85 -12.56
CA VAL A 93 -2.10 6.46 -12.36
C VAL A 93 -2.25 6.17 -10.88
N SER A 94 -3.07 5.19 -10.57
CA SER A 94 -3.18 4.69 -9.20
C SER A 94 -1.87 4.01 -8.78
N SER A 95 -1.53 4.12 -7.50
CA SER A 95 -0.48 3.30 -6.87
C SER A 95 -0.93 1.85 -6.62
N TYR A 96 -2.20 1.54 -6.93
CA TYR A 96 -2.86 0.27 -6.63
C TYR A 96 -2.94 -0.06 -5.13
N HIS A 97 -2.67 0.92 -4.25
CA HIS A 97 -2.79 0.78 -2.80
C HIS A 97 -4.12 1.39 -2.32
N TYR A 98 -5.22 0.66 -2.53
CA TYR A 98 -6.55 1.05 -2.07
C TYR A 98 -6.82 0.53 -0.65
N PHE A 99 -7.49 1.34 0.18
CA PHE A 99 -7.76 1.03 1.60
C PHE A 99 -9.12 1.57 2.04
N GLY A 100 -9.53 1.22 3.26
CA GLY A 100 -10.56 1.95 4.00
C GLY A 100 -12.01 1.59 3.69
N THR A 101 -12.27 0.66 2.76
CA THR A 101 -13.62 0.23 2.39
C THR A 101 -14.39 -0.45 3.53
N ALA A 102 -13.70 -0.94 4.57
CA ALA A 102 -14.27 -1.46 5.81
C ALA A 102 -13.51 -0.92 7.03
N ALA A 103 -13.23 0.39 7.03
CA ALA A 103 -12.34 1.04 7.99
C ALA A 103 -12.67 0.73 9.46
N PHE A 104 -11.60 0.54 10.25
CA PHE A 104 -11.70 0.40 11.71
C PHE A 104 -12.36 1.64 12.35
N GLY A 105 -13.27 1.40 13.28
CA GLY A 105 -14.07 2.45 13.90
C GLY A 105 -15.28 2.86 13.08
N THR A 106 -15.38 2.45 11.80
CA THR A 106 -16.56 2.65 10.94
C THR A 106 -17.33 1.35 10.75
N VAL A 107 -16.70 0.32 10.15
CA VAL A 107 -17.34 -0.97 9.82
C VAL A 107 -16.90 -2.08 10.78
N VAL A 108 -15.60 -2.12 11.11
CA VAL A 108 -15.04 -3.09 12.06
C VAL A 108 -14.64 -2.43 13.37
N GLU A 109 -14.62 -3.20 14.44
CA GLU A 109 -14.24 -2.74 15.77
C GLU A 109 -13.59 -3.84 16.63
N GLY A 110 -13.05 -3.42 17.77
CA GLY A 110 -12.45 -4.32 18.75
C GLY A 110 -11.10 -4.89 18.32
N SER A 111 -10.41 -5.52 19.27
CA SER A 111 -9.07 -6.05 19.05
C SER A 111 -9.01 -7.25 18.08
N ASP A 112 -10.16 -7.82 17.74
CA ASP A 112 -10.31 -8.93 16.80
C ASP A 112 -10.87 -8.49 15.44
N PHE A 113 -11.05 -7.19 15.18
CA PHE A 113 -11.55 -6.65 13.90
C PHE A 113 -12.90 -7.27 13.49
N ARG A 114 -13.82 -7.40 14.45
CA ARG A 114 -15.15 -7.93 14.17
C ARG A 114 -16.00 -6.88 13.46
N VAL A 115 -16.90 -7.33 12.61
CA VAL A 115 -17.90 -6.46 11.98
C VAL A 115 -18.91 -6.00 13.03
N LYS A 116 -19.21 -4.70 13.06
CA LYS A 116 -20.15 -4.13 14.02
C LYS A 116 -21.54 -4.75 13.89
N GLY A 117 -22.12 -5.14 15.02
CA GLY A 117 -23.47 -5.70 15.07
C GLY A 117 -23.63 -7.09 14.42
N VAL A 118 -22.53 -7.73 14.01
CA VAL A 118 -22.56 -9.07 13.41
C VAL A 118 -21.71 -10.03 14.24
N ASP A 119 -22.33 -11.12 14.67
CA ASP A 119 -21.64 -12.16 15.42
C ASP A 119 -20.77 -13.03 14.51
N ASN A 120 -19.59 -13.39 15.01
CA ASN A 120 -18.67 -14.34 14.39
C ASN A 120 -18.24 -13.98 12.94
N LEU A 121 -18.23 -12.69 12.59
CA LEU A 121 -17.70 -12.18 11.33
C LEU A 121 -16.56 -11.19 11.59
N HIS A 122 -15.40 -11.47 11.00
CA HIS A 122 -14.19 -10.66 11.11
C HIS A 122 -13.67 -10.31 9.71
N VAL A 123 -13.13 -9.11 9.54
CA VAL A 123 -12.50 -8.67 8.29
C VAL A 123 -11.07 -8.27 8.59
N ILE A 124 -10.10 -8.78 7.82
CA ILE A 124 -8.69 -8.39 7.96
C ILE A 124 -7.95 -8.39 6.62
N ASP A 125 -7.93 -7.23 5.98
CA ASP A 125 -7.20 -6.96 4.74
C ASP A 125 -6.92 -5.45 4.62
N ALA A 126 -6.61 -4.94 3.42
CA ALA A 126 -6.38 -3.50 3.22
C ALA A 126 -7.60 -2.61 3.57
N SER A 127 -8.82 -3.15 3.56
CA SER A 127 -10.07 -2.41 3.80
C SER A 127 -10.18 -1.85 5.21
N VAL A 128 -9.52 -2.49 6.20
CA VAL A 128 -9.66 -2.09 7.61
C VAL A 128 -8.84 -0.87 7.98
N PHE A 129 -7.86 -0.50 7.16
CA PHE A 129 -7.01 0.66 7.40
C PHE A 129 -7.77 1.95 7.02
N PRO A 130 -8.03 2.88 7.96
CA PRO A 130 -8.76 4.11 7.63
C PRO A 130 -8.00 5.05 6.69
N ARG A 131 -6.67 4.88 6.59
CA ARG A 131 -5.79 5.66 5.73
C ARG A 131 -4.68 4.77 5.15
N PRO A 132 -4.15 5.11 3.96
CA PRO A 132 -3.00 4.42 3.39
C PRO A 132 -1.78 4.38 4.32
N THR A 133 -1.01 3.30 4.26
CA THR A 133 0.31 3.22 4.89
C THR A 133 1.34 4.04 4.11
N ARG A 134 2.39 4.51 4.78
CA ARG A 134 3.45 5.33 4.14
C ARG A 134 4.31 4.58 3.12
N VAL A 135 4.41 3.26 3.26
CA VAL A 135 5.18 2.37 2.40
C VAL A 135 4.26 1.32 1.78
N ASN A 136 4.81 0.48 0.89
CA ASN A 136 4.09 -0.65 0.32
C ASN A 136 3.35 -1.44 1.43
N PRO A 137 2.01 -1.57 1.35
CA PRO A 137 1.20 -2.11 2.43
C PRO A 137 1.30 -3.62 2.58
N GLN A 138 1.88 -4.33 1.62
CA GLN A 138 1.85 -5.79 1.57
C GLN A 138 2.31 -6.43 2.89
N CYS A 139 3.47 -6.04 3.41
CA CYS A 139 4.00 -6.59 4.67
C CYS A 139 3.08 -6.29 5.85
N THR A 140 2.53 -5.08 5.91
CA THR A 140 1.61 -4.67 6.99
C THR A 140 0.33 -5.50 6.96
N ILE A 141 -0.26 -5.70 5.78
CA ILE A 141 -1.48 -6.49 5.60
C ILE A 141 -1.22 -7.96 5.98
N MET A 142 -0.13 -8.56 5.48
CA MET A 142 0.24 -9.95 5.79
C MET A 142 0.48 -10.16 7.29
N ALA A 143 1.23 -9.26 7.93
CA ALA A 143 1.52 -9.33 9.36
C ALA A 143 0.24 -9.24 10.19
N LEU A 144 -0.66 -8.33 9.82
CA LEU A 144 -1.92 -8.14 10.51
C LEU A 144 -2.87 -9.34 10.36
N GLY A 145 -2.95 -9.92 9.15
CA GLY A 145 -3.70 -11.14 8.90
C GLY A 145 -3.17 -12.32 9.71
N HIS A 146 -1.84 -12.50 9.78
CA HIS A 146 -1.22 -13.53 10.60
C HIS A 146 -1.50 -13.32 12.10
N TYR A 147 -1.39 -12.08 12.58
CA TYR A 147 -1.70 -11.71 13.95
C TYR A 147 -3.14 -12.09 14.34
N LEU A 148 -4.13 -11.68 13.53
CA LEU A 148 -5.53 -11.99 13.81
C LEU A 148 -5.79 -13.48 13.75
N GLY A 149 -5.28 -14.18 12.74
CA GLY A 149 -5.43 -15.63 12.60
C GLY A 149 -4.95 -16.40 13.83
N ARG A 150 -3.77 -16.05 14.38
CA ARG A 150 -3.27 -16.64 15.62
C ARG A 150 -4.14 -16.33 16.83
N ARG A 151 -4.68 -15.12 16.90
CA ARG A 151 -5.53 -14.68 18.02
C ARG A 151 -6.87 -15.43 18.02
N LEU A 152 -7.50 -15.56 16.85
CA LEU A 152 -8.74 -16.31 16.69
C LEU A 152 -8.54 -17.80 17.02
N ALA A 153 -7.45 -18.42 16.52
CA ALA A 153 -7.14 -19.82 16.83
C ALA A 153 -7.02 -20.08 18.34
N LYS A 154 -6.28 -19.22 19.06
CA LYS A 154 -6.16 -19.31 20.53
C LYS A 154 -7.51 -19.14 21.25
N LYS A 155 -8.35 -18.22 20.79
CA LYS A 155 -9.69 -17.99 21.36
C LYS A 155 -10.58 -19.21 21.16
N THR A 156 -10.52 -19.85 19.99
CA THR A 156 -11.23 -21.09 19.70
C THR A 156 -10.73 -22.26 20.56
N GLU A 157 -9.42 -22.39 20.75
CA GLU A 157 -8.84 -23.41 21.64
C GLU A 157 -9.30 -23.23 23.10
N ALA A 158 -9.25 -22.00 23.62
CA ALA A 158 -9.72 -21.68 24.96
C ALA A 158 -11.22 -22.00 25.11
N SER A 159 -12.06 -21.56 24.16
CA SER A 159 -13.49 -21.85 24.17
C SER A 159 -13.80 -23.35 24.09
N ARG A 160 -13.04 -24.13 23.32
CA ARG A 160 -13.17 -25.60 23.27
C ARG A 160 -12.80 -26.26 24.59
N LEU A 161 -11.74 -25.78 25.26
CA LEU A 161 -11.35 -26.27 26.58
C LEU A 161 -12.42 -25.94 27.62
N ASP A 162 -12.99 -24.73 27.60
CA ASP A 162 -14.04 -24.34 28.53
C ASP A 162 -15.29 -25.22 28.38
N VAL A 163 -15.69 -25.51 27.13
CA VAL A 163 -16.80 -26.44 26.83
C VAL A 163 -16.45 -27.86 27.28
N ALA A 164 -15.23 -28.34 27.02
CA ALA A 164 -14.79 -29.68 27.43
C ALA A 164 -14.65 -29.84 28.95
N VAL A 165 -14.34 -28.77 29.67
CA VAL A 165 -14.15 -28.76 31.12
C VAL A 165 -15.49 -28.65 31.87
N GLY A 166 -16.57 -28.22 31.21
CA GLY A 166 -17.95 -28.42 31.69
C GLY A 166 -18.16 -28.08 33.17
N GLY A 167 -17.68 -26.91 33.61
CA GLY A 167 -17.86 -26.44 34.99
C GLY A 167 -17.09 -27.22 36.07
N LYS A 168 -16.08 -28.02 35.72
CA LYS A 168 -15.25 -28.74 36.72
C LYS A 168 -13.95 -27.99 37.03
N ASP A 169 -13.59 -27.94 38.32
CA ASP A 169 -12.46 -27.21 38.89
C ASP A 169 -11.12 -27.48 38.15
N PRO A 170 -10.45 -26.44 37.60
CA PRO A 170 -9.21 -26.57 36.83
C PRO A 170 -8.05 -27.21 37.60
N ARG A 171 -8.09 -27.25 38.94
CA ARG A 171 -7.04 -27.90 39.76
C ARG A 171 -7.01 -29.43 39.63
N LYS A 172 -8.09 -30.07 39.14
CA LYS A 172 -8.15 -31.54 39.02
C LYS A 172 -7.65 -32.09 37.67
N LEU A 173 -7.51 -31.27 36.63
CA LEU A 173 -7.06 -31.73 35.31
C LEU A 173 -5.52 -31.74 35.14
N ALA A 174 -4.78 -30.96 35.93
CA ALA A 174 -3.34 -30.76 35.79
C ALA A 174 -2.48 -32.03 36.03
N ARG A 175 -3.05 -33.14 36.50
CA ARG A 175 -2.30 -34.38 36.80
C ARG A 175 -2.29 -35.44 35.70
N ARG A 176 -2.88 -35.21 34.51
CA ARG A 176 -3.13 -36.31 33.55
C ARG A 176 -2.54 -36.22 32.14
N SER A 177 -1.69 -35.25 31.81
CA SER A 177 -1.22 -35.08 30.41
C SER A 177 0.27 -34.76 30.24
N GLU A 178 1.15 -35.47 30.95
CA GLU A 178 2.61 -35.33 30.78
C GLU A 178 3.24 -36.34 29.80
N SER A 179 2.47 -36.96 28.88
CA SER A 179 3.01 -38.03 28.00
C SER A 179 2.75 -37.91 26.49
N GLY A 180 2.46 -36.72 25.96
CA GLY A 180 2.26 -36.53 24.51
C GLY A 180 3.18 -35.47 23.92
N ARG A 181 4.13 -35.87 23.06
CA ARG A 181 4.95 -34.93 22.27
C ARG A 181 4.06 -34.00 21.44
N PRO A 182 4.37 -32.70 21.30
CA PRO A 182 3.57 -31.79 20.49
C PRO A 182 3.76 -32.08 19.00
N HIS A 183 2.69 -32.51 18.32
CA HIS A 183 2.63 -32.51 16.86
C HIS A 183 2.37 -31.08 16.36
N HIS A 184 3.27 -30.57 15.52
CA HIS A 184 3.24 -29.22 14.98
C HIS A 184 2.09 -29.05 13.96
N PRO A 185 1.18 -28.06 14.11
CA PRO A 185 -0.05 -27.94 13.31
C PRO A 185 0.14 -27.48 11.85
N TYR A 186 1.37 -27.19 11.41
CA TYR A 186 1.62 -26.59 10.09
C TYR A 186 1.69 -27.60 8.92
N THR A 187 1.73 -28.91 9.16
CA THR A 187 1.89 -29.91 8.08
C THR A 187 0.62 -30.16 7.27
N ARG A 188 -0.57 -29.73 7.73
CA ARG A 188 -1.83 -29.96 7.02
C ARG A 188 -2.30 -28.78 6.16
N ALA A 189 -1.90 -27.55 6.50
CA ALA A 189 -2.37 -26.35 5.81
C ALA A 189 -1.68 -26.12 4.45
N LEU A 190 -0.41 -26.52 4.29
CA LEU A 190 0.34 -26.32 3.04
C LEU A 190 -0.04 -27.32 1.93
N ARG A 191 -0.77 -28.40 2.23
CA ARG A 191 -1.14 -29.41 1.22
C ARG A 191 -2.32 -29.01 0.34
N TRP A 192 -3.11 -28.01 0.75
CA TRP A 192 -4.28 -27.53 -0.01
C TRP A 192 -3.97 -26.41 -1.00
N VAL A 193 -2.86 -25.69 -0.84
CA VAL A 193 -2.51 -24.54 -1.69
C VAL A 193 -1.75 -24.97 -2.97
N TRP A 194 -1.35 -26.24 -3.09
CA TRP A 194 -0.50 -26.72 -4.20
C TRP A 194 -1.03 -27.98 -4.91
N THR A 195 -2.34 -28.12 -5.06
CA THR A 195 -2.94 -29.23 -5.84
C THR A 195 -4.07 -28.83 -6.79
N HIS A 196 -4.29 -27.54 -7.03
CA HIS A 196 -5.21 -27.09 -8.08
C HIS A 196 -4.46 -26.14 -9.04
N ARG A 197 -3.70 -26.76 -9.93
CA ARG A 197 -3.46 -26.27 -11.30
C ARG A 197 -4.43 -26.98 -12.22
#